data_AF-A0A6J0W185-F1
#
_entry.id   AF-A0A6J0W185-F1
#
_cell.length_a   1.000
_cell.length_b   1.000
_cell.length_c   1.000
_cell.angle_alpha   90.00
_cell.angle_beta   90.00
_cell.angle_gamma   90.00
#
_symmetry.space_group_name_H-M   'P 1'
#
loop_
_entity.id
_entity.type
_entity.pdbx_description
1 polymer ?
#
loop_
_entity_poly.entity_id
_entity_poly.type
_entity_poly.pdbx_seq_one_letter_code
_entity_poly.pdbx_strand_id
1 'polypeptide(L)'
;MEKSRMNLPKGPDTLCFDKDEFMKEDFDVSHFVSDCPKPVQLEALRDDLDLYYKLLKTAMVELINKDYADFVNLSTNLAGLDKALNQLSVPLGQLREEVMVHPQITVNNLQ
;
A
#
# COMPACT_ATOMS: atom_id res chain seq x y z
N MET A 1 -10.78 -18.46 0.16
CA MET A 1 -9.94 -17.49 0.87
C MET A 1 -8.67 -17.36 0.07
N GLU A 2 -8.51 -16.26 -0.65
CA GLU A 2 -7.34 -16.04 -1.50
C GLU A 2 -6.12 -15.95 -0.56
N LYS A 3 -5.21 -16.93 -0.62
CA LYS A 3 -3.92 -16.83 0.06
C LYS A 3 -3.22 -15.64 -0.60
N SER A 4 -3.33 -14.46 0.00
CA SER A 4 -2.59 -13.27 -0.40
C SER A 4 -1.13 -13.68 -0.40
N ARG A 5 -0.57 -13.87 -1.60
CA ARG A 5 0.84 -14.23 -1.77
C ARG A 5 1.59 -13.00 -1.31
N MET A 6 2.05 -13.01 -0.05
CA MET A 6 2.95 -11.99 0.46
C MET A 6 4.13 -11.96 -0.50
N ASN A 7 4.25 -10.86 -1.26
CA ASN A 7 5.36 -10.65 -2.18
C ASN A 7 6.59 -10.33 -1.34
N LEU A 8 7.15 -11.37 -0.73
CA LEU A 8 8.36 -11.29 0.06
C LEU A 8 9.53 -10.93 -0.86
N PRO A 9 10.48 -10.11 -0.38
CA PRO A 9 11.68 -9.81 -1.14
C PRO A 9 12.39 -11.13 -1.50
N LYS A 10 12.89 -11.21 -2.73
CA LYS A 10 13.75 -12.33 -3.11
C LYS A 10 15.04 -12.21 -2.31
N GLY A 11 15.22 -13.11 -1.34
CA GLY A 11 16.50 -13.30 -0.65
C GLY A 11 17.63 -13.59 -1.64
N PRO A 12 18.89 -13.39 -1.23
CA PRO A 12 20.04 -13.76 -2.04
C PRO A 12 19.99 -15.25 -2.43
N ASP A 13 20.39 -15.58 -3.66
CA ASP A 13 20.47 -16.98 -4.11
C ASP A 13 21.57 -17.79 -3.38
N THR A 14 22.34 -17.13 -2.51
CA THR A 14 23.45 -17.72 -1.73
C THR A 14 23.04 -18.21 -0.34
N LEU A 15 21.77 -18.05 0.06
CA LEU A 15 21.29 -18.50 1.37
C LEU A 15 21.46 -20.02 1.50
N CYS A 16 21.95 -20.47 2.65
CA CYS A 16 22.11 -21.89 2.93
C CYS A 16 20.81 -22.65 3.25
N PHE A 17 19.66 -21.97 3.22
CA PHE A 17 18.34 -22.52 3.53
C PHE A 17 17.27 -22.11 2.53
N ASP A 18 16.19 -22.90 2.47
CA ASP A 18 14.97 -22.51 1.76
C ASP A 18 14.11 -21.60 2.66
N LYS A 19 13.84 -20.39 2.18
CA LYS A 19 13.01 -19.39 2.88
C LYS A 19 11.52 -19.75 2.88
N ASP A 20 11.08 -20.59 1.94
CA ASP A 20 9.68 -21.01 1.88
C ASP A 20 9.32 -21.94 3.04
N GLU A 21 10.33 -22.54 3.71
CA GLU A 21 10.16 -23.31 4.95
C GLU A 21 9.48 -22.49 6.05
N PHE A 22 9.80 -21.20 6.18
CA PHE A 22 9.19 -20.31 7.18
C PHE A 22 7.71 -20.03 6.95
N MET A 23 7.18 -20.34 5.75
CA MET A 23 5.79 -20.10 5.38
C MET A 23 4.93 -21.36 5.55
N LYS A 24 5.53 -22.49 5.91
CA LYS A 24 4.82 -23.75 6.17
C LYS A 24 4.10 -23.69 7.52
N GLU A 25 2.89 -24.25 7.57
CA GLU A 25 2.08 -24.30 8.80
C GLU A 25 2.68 -25.26 9.85
N ASP A 26 3.46 -26.23 9.39
CA ASP A 26 4.14 -27.27 10.18
C ASP A 26 5.64 -26.99 10.35
N PHE A 27 6.06 -25.72 10.30
CA PHE A 27 7.46 -25.34 10.48
C PHE A 27 8.04 -25.93 11.78
N ASP A 28 9.07 -26.76 11.62
CA ASP A 28 9.83 -27.33 12.72
C ASP A 28 11.29 -26.89 12.65
N VAL A 29 11.77 -26.27 13.72
CA VAL A 29 13.14 -25.74 13.83
C VAL A 29 14.17 -26.87 13.74
N SER A 30 13.87 -28.03 14.33
CA SER A 30 14.82 -29.14 14.39
C SER A 30 15.02 -29.76 13.00
N HIS A 31 13.93 -29.90 12.24
CA HIS A 31 13.91 -30.31 10.85
C HIS A 31 14.66 -29.30 9.97
N PHE A 32 14.32 -28.00 10.09
CA PHE A 32 14.96 -26.92 9.35
C PHE A 32 16.48 -26.88 9.51
N VAL A 33 16.98 -26.98 10.76
CA VAL A 33 18.43 -27.00 11.02
C VAL A 33 19.08 -28.30 10.54
N SER A 34 18.36 -29.43 10.58
CA SER A 34 18.88 -30.73 10.13
C SER A 34 19.03 -30.84 8.61
N ASP A 35 18.21 -30.11 7.86
CA ASP A 35 18.24 -30.05 6.39
C ASP A 35 19.37 -29.17 5.85
N CYS A 36 20.07 -28.42 6.72
CA CYS A 36 21.22 -27.60 6.32
C CYS A 36 22.46 -28.46 5.98
N PRO A 37 23.20 -28.16 4.89
CA PRO A 37 24.35 -28.97 4.45
C PRO A 37 25.48 -29.10 5.48
N LYS A 38 25.96 -30.34 5.69
CA LYS A 38 26.75 -30.72 6.87
C LYS A 38 28.17 -30.14 7.10
N PRO A 39 28.82 -29.39 6.20
CA PRO A 39 30.07 -28.71 6.57
C PRO A 39 29.94 -27.22 6.99
N VAL A 40 28.76 -26.59 6.92
CA VAL A 40 28.62 -25.10 6.99
C VAL A 40 27.89 -24.55 8.25
N GLN A 41 27.45 -25.41 9.16
CA GLN A 41 26.03 -25.35 9.56
C GLN A 41 25.51 -24.29 10.55
N LEU A 42 26.31 -23.66 11.42
CA LEU A 42 25.71 -22.81 12.49
C LEU A 42 26.04 -21.33 12.39
N GLU A 43 27.31 -20.97 12.27
CA GLU A 43 27.66 -19.54 12.15
C GLU A 43 27.25 -18.98 10.78
N ALA A 44 27.46 -19.71 9.68
CA ALA A 44 26.99 -19.26 8.37
C ALA A 44 25.46 -19.25 8.27
N LEU A 45 24.78 -20.23 8.89
CA LEU A 45 23.31 -20.21 9.00
C LEU A 45 22.84 -19.00 9.79
N ARG A 46 23.51 -18.67 10.90
CA ARG A 46 23.22 -17.47 11.68
C ARG A 46 23.42 -16.19 10.86
N ASP A 47 24.53 -16.09 10.13
CA ASP A 47 24.84 -14.93 9.29
C ASP A 47 23.80 -14.77 8.16
N ASP A 48 23.41 -15.88 7.52
CA ASP A 48 22.39 -15.90 6.48
C ASP A 48 20.99 -15.55 7.03
N LEU A 49 20.66 -16.01 8.24
CA LEU A 49 19.42 -15.65 8.93
C LEU A 49 19.39 -14.16 9.28
N ASP A 50 20.50 -13.60 9.78
CA ASP A 50 20.60 -12.17 10.09
C ASP A 50 20.52 -11.32 8.82
N LEU A 51 21.17 -11.75 7.73
CA LEU A 51 21.06 -11.14 6.41
C LEU A 51 19.62 -11.13 5.91
N TYR A 52 18.94 -12.28 5.94
CA TYR A 52 17.56 -12.41 5.50
C TYR A 52 16.60 -11.60 6.38
N TYR A 53 16.81 -11.56 7.70
CA TYR A 53 16.04 -10.75 8.62
C TYR A 53 16.16 -9.25 8.31
N LYS A 54 17.37 -8.75 8.08
CA LYS A 54 17.60 -7.35 7.68
C LYS A 54 16.91 -7.01 6.37
N LEU A 55 16.99 -7.91 5.38
CA LEU A 55 16.30 -7.73 4.10
C LEU A 55 14.78 -7.66 4.29
N LEU A 56 14.21 -8.58 5.06
CA LEU A 56 12.78 -8.62 5.32
C LEU A 56 12.30 -7.38 6.07
N LYS A 57 13.07 -6.93 7.07
CA LYS A 57 12.77 -5.70 7.82
C LYS A 57 12.74 -4.48 6.91
N THR A 58 13.72 -4.34 6.01
CA THR A 58 13.76 -3.24 5.04
C THR A 58 12.57 -3.30 4.09
N ALA A 59 12.29 -4.47 3.51
CA ALA A 59 11.16 -4.63 2.59
C ALA A 59 9.81 -4.36 3.28
N MET A 60 9.66 -4.70 4.56
CA MET A 60 8.45 -4.38 5.33
C MET A 60 8.25 -2.88 5.48
N VAL A 61 9.33 -2.13 5.77
CA VAL A 61 9.29 -0.67 5.84
C VAL A 61 8.96 -0.07 4.47
N GLU A 62 9.53 -0.60 3.40
CA GLU A 62 9.24 -0.16 2.03
C GLU A 62 7.78 -0.41 1.64
N LEU A 63 7.20 -1.56 1.99
CA LEU A 63 5.78 -1.84 1.77
C LEU A 63 4.89 -0.80 2.48
N ILE A 64 5.18 -0.51 3.75
CA ILE A 64 4.44 0.50 4.51
C ILE A 64 4.61 1.88 3.88
N ASN A 65 5.83 2.25 3.46
CA ASN A 65 6.10 3.53 2.84
C ASN A 65 5.39 3.68 1.49
N LYS A 66 5.30 2.58 0.71
CA LYS A 66 4.54 2.54 -0.54
C LYS A 66 3.06 2.76 -0.29
N ASP A 67 2.48 2.01 0.64
CA ASP A 67 1.07 2.14 1.00
C ASP A 67 0.76 3.54 1.57
N TYR A 68 1.70 4.10 2.33
CA TYR A 68 1.60 5.48 2.83
C TYR A 68 1.62 6.50 1.69
N ALA A 69 2.50 6.35 0.70
CA ALA A 69 2.56 7.23 -0.46
C ALA A 69 1.25 7.18 -1.27
N ASP A 70 0.71 5.98 -1.50
CA ASP A 70 -0.57 5.79 -2.19
C ASP A 70 -1.73 6.44 -1.41
N PHE A 71 -1.74 6.31 -0.08
CA PHE A 71 -2.71 6.98 0.78
C PHE A 71 -2.62 8.52 0.73
N VAL A 72 -1.40 9.07 0.78
CA VAL A 72 -1.17 10.52 0.67
C VAL A 72 -1.60 11.04 -0.70
N ASN A 73 -1.28 10.31 -1.78
CA ASN A 73 -1.71 10.67 -3.13
C ASN A 73 -3.25 10.68 -3.24
N LEU A 74 -3.91 9.64 -2.73
CA LEU A 74 -5.36 9.54 -2.75
C LEU A 74 -6.03 10.67 -1.94
N SER A 75 -5.55 10.95 -0.72
CA SER A 75 -6.09 12.02 0.13
C SER A 75 -5.89 13.40 -0.49
N THR A 76 -4.74 13.65 -1.12
CA THR A 76 -4.46 14.90 -1.84
C THR A 76 -5.42 15.08 -3.03
N ASN A 77 -5.63 14.01 -3.82
CA ASN A 77 -6.56 14.05 -4.95
C ASN A 77 -8.00 14.30 -4.50
N LEU A 78 -8.43 13.67 -3.40
CA LEU A 78 -9.77 13.85 -2.86
C LEU A 78 -10.00 15.28 -2.35
N ALA A 79 -9.02 15.86 -1.64
CA ALA A 79 -9.07 17.26 -1.22
C ALA A 79 -9.10 18.23 -2.41
N GLY A 80 -8.35 17.91 -3.47
CA GLY A 80 -8.39 18.67 -4.73
C GLY A 80 -9.76 18.62 -5.41
N LEU A 81 -10.40 17.45 -5.42
CA LEU A 81 -11.76 17.27 -5.94
C LEU A 81 -12.79 18.07 -5.13
N ASP A 82 -12.71 18.02 -3.80
CA ASP A 82 -13.60 18.80 -2.92
C ASP A 82 -13.49 20.31 -3.19
N LYS A 83 -12.27 20.81 -3.38
CA LYS A 83 -12.04 22.21 -3.76
C LYS A 83 -12.68 22.56 -5.11
N ALA A 84 -12.51 21.70 -6.12
CA ALA A 84 -13.12 21.91 -7.44
C ALA A 84 -14.65 21.87 -7.38
N LEU A 85 -15.22 20.97 -6.58
CA LEU A 85 -16.66 20.89 -6.36
C LEU A 85 -17.19 22.17 -5.69
N ASN A 86 -16.49 22.66 -4.66
CA ASN A 86 -16.85 23.91 -3.99
C ASN A 86 -16.78 25.12 -4.94
N GLN A 87 -15.76 25.17 -5.80
CA GLN A 87 -15.64 26.22 -6.83
C GLN A 87 -16.77 26.22 -7.85
N LEU A 88 -17.45 25.09 -8.07
CA LEU A 88 -18.61 24.99 -8.95
C LEU A 88 -19.94 25.20 -8.19
N SER A 89 -20.08 24.56 -7.02
CA SER A 89 -21.30 24.56 -6.21
C SER A 89 -21.68 25.95 -5.71
N VAL A 90 -20.70 26.73 -5.24
CA VAL A 90 -20.92 28.09 -4.71
C VAL A 90 -21.52 29.02 -5.78
N PRO A 91 -20.90 29.23 -6.96
CA PRO A 91 -21.47 30.11 -7.97
C PRO A 91 -22.79 29.59 -8.54
N LEU A 92 -22.98 28.26 -8.65
CA LEU A 92 -24.27 27.70 -9.06
C LEU A 92 -25.37 27.98 -8.02
N GLY A 93 -25.05 27.92 -6.72
CA GLY A 93 -25.96 28.29 -5.64
C GLY A 93 -26.35 29.77 -5.70
N GLN A 94 -25.36 30.64 -5.91
CA GLN A 94 -25.57 32.09 -6.09
C GLN A 94 -26.47 32.37 -7.30
N LEU A 95 -26.19 31.75 -8.45
CA LEU A 95 -27.00 31.90 -9.66
C LEU A 95 -28.44 31.43 -9.44
N ARG A 96 -28.64 30.31 -8.75
CA ARG A 96 -29.98 29.82 -8.41
C ARG A 96 -30.76 30.82 -7.56
N GLU A 97 -30.10 31.41 -6.56
CA GLU A 97 -30.73 32.45 -5.72
C GLU A 97 -31.08 33.69 -6.54
N GLU A 98 -30.19 34.18 -7.39
CA GLU A 98 -30.46 35.32 -8.28
C GLU A 98 -31.69 35.08 -9.17
N VAL A 99 -31.82 33.89 -9.76
CA VAL A 99 -32.99 33.50 -10.57
C VAL A 99 -34.27 33.44 -9.72
N MET A 100 -34.20 32.93 -8.49
CA MET A 100 -35.37 32.84 -7.59
C MET A 100 -35.81 34.20 -7.05
N VAL A 101 -34.88 35.12 -6.79
CA VAL A 101 -35.15 36.46 -6.25
C VAL A 101 -35.61 37.44 -7.34
N HIS A 102 -35.21 37.21 -8.59
CA HIS A 102 -35.61 38.02 -9.76
C HIS A 102 -36.39 37.23 -10.83
N PRO A 103 -37.61 36.73 -10.52
CA PRO A 103 -38.42 35.97 -11.49
C PRO A 103 -38.89 36.81 -12.71
N GLN A 104 -38.72 38.14 -12.65
CA GLN A 104 -39.22 39.08 -13.67
C GLN A 104 -38.37 39.15 -14.96
N ILE A 105 -37.19 38.51 -15.02
CA ILE A 105 -36.35 38.51 -16.24
C ILE A 105 -36.85 37.48 -17.27
N THR A 106 -37.57 36.43 -16.86
CA THR A 106 -38.10 35.42 -17.79
C THR A 106 -39.39 35.88 -18.51
N VAL A 107 -40.14 36.83 -17.95
CA VAL A 107 -41.40 37.32 -18.56
C VAL A 107 -41.23 38.51 -19.51
N ASN A 108 -40.08 39.20 -19.51
CA ASN A 108 -39.89 40.40 -20.34
C ASN A 108 -39.28 40.14 -21.73
N ASN A 109 -38.98 38.89 -22.09
CA ASN A 109 -38.48 38.51 -23.43
C ASN A 109 -39.54 37.79 -24.29
N LEU A 110 -40.82 37.89 -23.94
CA LEU A 110 -41.96 37.29 -24.68
C LEU A 110 -43.01 38.32 -25.15
N GLN A 111 -42.64 39.59 -25.30
CA GLN A 111 -43.40 40.59 -26.06
C GLN A 111 -42.52 41.19 -27.16
#